data_AF-A0A453QLB9-F1
#
_entry.id   AF-A0A453QLB9-F1
#
_cell.length_a   1.000
_cell.length_b   1.000
_cell.length_c   1.000
_cell.angle_alpha   90.00
_cell.angle_beta   90.00
_cell.angle_gamma   90.00
#
_symmetry.space_group_name_H-M   'P 1'
#
loop_
_entity.id
_entity.type
_entity.pdbx_description
1 polymer ?
#
loop_
_entity_poly.entity_id
_entity_poly.type
_entity_poly.pdbx_seq_one_letter_code
_entity_poly.pdbx_strand_id
1 'polypeptide(L)' 'MLKIYNDFIDSGERRRIERLELFDEFEEWHMMQEHYCVAYGINDAEGIFDDFGFKE' A
#
# COMPACT_ATOMS: atom_id res chain seq x y z
N MET A 1 -5.71 -3.01 -0.21
CA MET A 1 -4.36 -3.28 0.33
C MET A 1 -3.49 -4.17 -0.53
N LEU A 2 -4.07 -5.03 -1.35
CA LEU A 2 -3.32 -5.92 -2.26
C LEU A 2 -2.28 -5.19 -3.13
N LYS A 3 -2.64 -4.03 -3.71
CA LYS A 3 -1.72 -3.20 -4.49
C LYS A 3 -0.47 -2.78 -3.70
N ILE A 4 -0.66 -2.40 -2.43
CA ILE A 4 0.47 -2.03 -1.55
C ILE A 4 1.39 -3.22 -1.35
N TYR A 5 0.84 -4.39 -1.01
CA TYR A 5 1.62 -5.61 -0.82
C TYR A 5 2.43 -5.99 -2.06
N ASN A 6 1.83 -5.93 -3.25
CA ASN A 6 2.48 -6.37 -4.49
C ASN A 6 3.52 -5.36 -5.01
N ASP A 7 3.19 -4.08 -5.00
CA ASP A 7 3.94 -3.05 -5.73
C ASP A 7 4.86 -2.22 -4.82
N PHE A 8 4.52 -2.08 -3.53
CA PHE A 8 5.17 -1.13 -2.62
C PHE A 8 5.93 -1.79 -1.47
N ILE A 9 5.75 -3.09 -1.22
CA ILE A 9 6.56 -3.82 -0.23
C ILE A 9 7.76 -4.48 -0.92
N ASP A 10 8.94 -4.21 -0.37
CA ASP A 10 10.19 -4.84 -0.80
C ASP A 10 10.08 -6.37 -0.78
N SER A 11 10.65 -7.00 -1.80
CA SER A 11 10.59 -8.46 -1.98
C SER A 11 11.29 -9.23 -0.85
N GLY A 12 12.34 -8.67 -0.24
CA GLY A 12 13.02 -9.24 0.91
C GLY A 12 12.16 -9.23 2.16
N GLU A 13 11.40 -8.16 2.38
CA GLU A 13 10.47 -8.06 3.50
C GLU A 13 9.29 -9.01 3.36
N ARG A 14 8.71 -9.14 2.15
CA ARG A 14 7.68 -10.16 1.87
C ARG A 14 8.19 -11.56 2.21
N ARG A 15 9.36 -11.94 1.68
CA ARG A 15 9.98 -13.25 1.97
C ARG A 15 10.31 -13.44 3.45
N ARG A 16 10.66 -12.38 4.18
CA ARG A 16 10.89 -12.46 5.63
C ARG A 16 9.60 -12.79 6.36
N ILE A 17 8.49 -12.17 5.99
CA ILE A 17 7.18 -12.39 6.60
C ILE A 17 6.61 -13.77 6.24
N GLU A 18 6.68 -14.17 4.96
CA GLU A 18 6.23 -15.48 4.46
C GLU A 18 6.94 -16.68 5.12
N ARG A 19 8.06 -16.46 5.82
CA ARG A 19 8.78 -17.51 6.57
C ARG A 19 8.35 -17.64 8.04
N LEU A 20 7.50 -16.73 8.54
CA LEU A 20 7.04 -16.77 9.94
C LEU A 20 6.01 -17.87 10.16
N GLU A 21 5.12 -18.08 9.20
CA GLU A 21 4.07 -19.11 9.22
C GLU A 21 3.78 -19.60 7.80
N LEU A 22 3.29 -20.84 7.68
CA LEU A 22 2.82 -21.35 6.39
C LEU A 22 1.47 -20.70 6.09
N PHE A 23 1.35 -20.11 4.91
CA PHE A 23 0.13 -19.42 4.49
C PHE A 23 -0.54 -20.16 3.34
N ASP A 24 -1.66 -20.83 3.62
CA ASP A 24 -2.41 -21.65 2.68
C ASP A 24 -3.67 -20.97 2.12
N GLU A 25 -4.27 -20.04 2.85
CA GLU A 25 -5.50 -19.31 2.47
C GLU A 25 -5.24 -18.01 1.67
N PHE A 26 -4.43 -18.08 0.61
CA PHE A 26 -4.04 -16.90 -0.16
C PHE A 26 -5.24 -16.19 -0.84
N GLU A 27 -6.24 -16.94 -1.28
CA GLU A 27 -7.45 -16.39 -1.92
C GLU A 27 -8.33 -15.63 -0.92
N GLU A 28 -8.52 -16.16 0.29
CA GLU A 28 -9.28 -15.47 1.34
C GLU A 28 -8.58 -14.18 1.77
N TRP A 29 -7.25 -14.22 1.87
CA TRP A 29 -6.47 -13.02 2.15
C TRP A 29 -6.57 -11.98 1.04
N HIS A 30 -6.51 -12.38 -0.23
CA HIS A 30 -6.74 -11.47 -1.34
C HIS A 30 -8.12 -10.82 -1.21
N MET A 31 -9.17 -11.62 -0.98
CA MET A 31 -10.53 -11.11 -0.77
C MET A 31 -10.58 -10.12 0.40
N MET A 32 -9.98 -10.43 1.55
CA MET A 32 -9.90 -9.49 2.68
C MET A 32 -9.22 -8.18 2.28
N GLN A 33 -8.09 -8.26 1.58
CA GLN A 33 -7.27 -7.10 1.21
C GLN A 33 -7.95 -6.15 0.22
N GLU A 34 -8.92 -6.61 -0.57
CA GLU A 34 -9.74 -5.76 -1.44
C GLU A 34 -10.65 -4.81 -0.65
N HIS A 35 -10.99 -5.15 0.60
CA HIS A 35 -11.89 -4.37 1.44
C HIS A 35 -11.17 -3.31 2.30
N TYR A 36 -9.85 -3.20 2.18
CA TYR A 36 -9.04 -2.22 2.92
C TYR A 36 -8.40 -1.19 1.99
N CYS A 37 -8.53 0.09 2.35
CA CYS A 37 -7.85 1.21 1.71
C CYS A 37 -6.88 1.92 2.66
N VAL A 38 -5.88 2.59 2.08
CA VAL A 38 -5.00 3.54 2.79
C VAL A 38 -5.17 4.86 2.09
N ALA A 39 -5.55 5.88 2.86
CA ALA A 39 -5.65 7.25 2.40
C ALA A 39 -4.62 8.09 3.15
N TYR A 40 -3.98 9.00 2.45
CA TYR A 40 -3.13 10.02 3.05
C TYR A 40 -3.45 11.35 2.39
N GLY A 41 -3.31 12.43 3.16
CA GLY A 41 -3.49 13.79 2.71
C GLY A 41 -2.33 14.62 3.21
N ILE A 42 -1.95 15.62 2.42
CA ILE A 42 -0.89 16.57 2.76
C ILE A 42 -1.54 17.94 2.79
N ASN A 43 -1.32 18.68 3.88
CA ASN A 43 -1.69 20.09 3.94
C ASN A 43 -0.57 20.89 3.25
N ASP A 44 -0.89 21.42 2.08
CA ASP A 44 0.05 22.20 1.26
C ASP A 44 -0.06 23.69 1.53
N ALA A 45 0.14 24.09 2.80
CA ALA A 45 0.00 25.48 3.21
C ALA A 45 0.99 26.43 2.50
N GLU A 46 2.12 25.91 2.03
CA GLU A 46 3.18 26.67 1.35
C GLU A 46 3.09 26.57 -0.19
N GLY A 47 2.06 25.92 -0.74
CA GLY A 47 1.81 25.85 -2.19
C GLY A 47 2.85 25.05 -2.98
N ILE A 48 3.51 24.07 -2.36
CA ILE A 48 4.54 23.24 -3.00
C ILE A 48 3.99 22.50 -4.22
N PHE A 49 2.70 22.13 -4.23
CA PHE A 49 2.08 21.39 -5.31
C PHE A 49 1.63 22.26 -6.50
N ASP A 50 1.66 23.60 -6.38
CA ASP A 50 1.34 24.51 -7.49
C ASP A 50 2.27 24.31 -8.69
N ASP A 51 3.55 24.06 -8.42
CA ASP A 51 4.58 23.81 -9.44
C ASP A 51 4.41 22.45 -10.15
N PHE A 52 3.64 21.54 -9.56
CA PHE A 52 3.31 20.23 -10.13
C PHE A 52 1.94 20.22 -10.85
N GLY A 53 1.30 21.39 -10.97
CA GLY A 53 0.04 21.54 -11.70
C GLY A 53 -1.21 21.20 -10.90
N PHE A 54 -1.09 21.02 -9.58
CA PHE A 54 -2.23 20.83 -8.68
C PHE A 54 -2.73 22.17 -8.13
N LYS A 55 -3.03 23.10 -9.04
CA LYS A 55 -3.67 24.37 -8.67
C LYS A 55 -5.12 24.09 -8.30
N GLU A 56 -5.56 24.59 -7.14
CA GLU A 56 -6.98 24.58 -6.73
C GLU A 56 -7.90 25.26 -7.77
#